data_AF-A0A4S3KPP4-F1
#
_entry.id   AF-A0A4S3KPP4-F1
#
_cell.length_a   1.000
_cell.length_b   1.000
_cell.length_c   1.000
_cell.angle_alpha   90.00
_cell.angle_beta   90.00
_cell.angle_gamma   90.00
#
_symmetry.space_group_name_H-M   'P 1'
#
loop_
_entity.id
_entity.type
_entity.pdbx_description
1 polymer ?
#
loop_
_entity_poly.entity_id
_entity_poly.type
_entity_poly.pdbx_seq_one_letter_code
_entity_poly.pdbx_strand_id
1 'polypeptide(L)' 'RHGIDFRRYFADALDALHEFEADGLVQWQGARLRISARGRLLTRQVAMRFDAYLGTAQNARYSRAI' A
#
# COMPACT_ATOMS: atom_id res chain seq x y z
N ARG A 1 -15.89 -14.00 -3.48
CA ARG A 1 -15.46 -13.67 -2.10
C ARG A 1 -14.05 -14.21 -1.94
N HIS A 2 -13.06 -13.39 -1.56
CA HIS A 2 -11.63 -13.75 -1.65
C HIS A 2 -11.10 -14.67 -0.53
N GLY A 3 -11.94 -15.15 0.40
CA GLY A 3 -11.53 -16.11 1.45
C GLY A 3 -10.54 -15.57 2.51
N ILE A 4 -10.10 -14.32 2.37
CA ILE A 4 -9.15 -13.67 3.28
C ILE A 4 -9.88 -12.77 4.29
N ASP A 5 -9.38 -12.76 5.52
CA ASP A 5 -9.64 -11.67 6.45
C ASP A 5 -8.72 -10.50 6.07
N PHE A 6 -9.31 -9.44 5.51
CA PHE A 6 -8.56 -8.27 5.03
C PHE A 6 -7.70 -7.63 6.13
N ARG A 7 -8.23 -7.51 7.35
CA ARG A 7 -7.50 -6.86 8.46
C ARG A 7 -6.30 -7.68 8.89
N ARG A 8 -6.46 -9.01 8.91
CA ARG A 8 -5.36 -9.92 9.25
C ARG A 8 -4.34 -10.05 8.12
N TYR A 9 -4.81 -10.12 6.88
CA TYR A 9 -3.96 -10.30 5.71
C TYR A 9 -3.13 -9.05 5.38
N PHE A 10 -3.69 -7.86 5.59
CA PHE A 10 -3.02 -6.58 5.34
C PHE A 10 -2.57 -5.86 6.61
N ALA A 11 -2.41 -6.56 7.73
CA ALA A 11 -2.08 -5.93 9.02
C ALA A 11 -0.84 -5.00 8.92
N ASP A 12 0.24 -5.50 8.31
CA ASP A 12 1.48 -4.73 8.13
C ASP A 12 1.29 -3.53 7.18
N ALA A 13 0.45 -3.69 6.15
CA ALA A 13 0.12 -2.62 5.22
C ALA A 13 -0.72 -1.53 5.90
N LEU A 14 -1.66 -1.93 6.75
CA LEU A 14 -2.52 -1.03 7.53
C LEU A 14 -1.71 -0.25 8.57
N ASP A 15 -0.73 -0.89 9.20
CA ASP A 15 0.17 -0.23 10.15
C ASP A 15 1.03 0.84 9.45
N ALA A 16 1.62 0.50 8.30
CA ALA A 16 2.36 1.47 7.48
C ALA A 16 1.49 2.64 6.98
N LEU A 17 0.18 2.44 6.80
CA LEU A 17 -0.75 3.49 6.41
C LEU A 17 -1.05 4.49 7.50
N HIS A 18 -0.79 4.15 8.76
CA HIS A 18 -1.03 5.05 9.88
C HIS A 18 -0.15 6.30 9.79
N GLU A 19 1.11 6.16 9.38
CA GLU A 19 2.01 7.29 9.12
C GLU A 19 1.52 8.15 7.95
N PHE A 20 1.10 7.52 6.85
CA PHE A 20 0.54 8.24 5.70
C PHE A 20 -0.78 8.98 6.05
N GLU A 21 -1.57 8.44 6.97
CA GLU A 21 -2.78 9.07 7.47
C GLU A 21 -2.46 10.26 8.38
N ALA A 22 -1.50 10.10 9.30
CA ALA A 22 -1.00 11.18 10.15
C ALA A 22 -0.44 12.35 9.33
N ASP A 23 0.23 12.06 8.21
CA ASP A 23 0.74 13.06 7.26
C ASP A 23 -0.34 13.65 6.34
N GLY A 24 -1.59 13.19 6.43
CA GLY A 24 -2.71 13.64 5.61
C GLY A 24 -2.60 13.23 4.13
N LEU A 25 -1.79 12.22 3.82
CA LEU A 25 -1.57 11.70 2.48
C LEU A 25 -2.66 10.71 2.06
N VAL A 26 -3.21 9.99 3.03
CA VAL A 26 -4.37 9.09 2.87
C VAL A 26 -5.39 9.37 3.95
N GLN A 27 -6.64 8.99 3.70
CA GLN A 27 -7.75 9.15 4.65
C GLN A 27 -8.68 7.95 4.55
N TRP A 28 -9.06 7.39 5.70
CA TRP A 28 -10.12 6.38 5.75
C TRP A 28 -11.50 7.03 5.67
N GLN A 29 -12.33 6.53 4.76
CA GLN A 29 -13.76 6.83 4.63
C GLN A 29 -14.55 5.54 4.90
N GLY A 30 -14.71 5.22 6.18
CA GLY A 30 -15.26 3.94 6.61
C GLY A 30 -14.38 2.78 6.14
N ALA A 31 -14.91 1.92 5.26
CA ALA A 31 -14.18 0.78 4.71
C ALA A 31 -13.39 1.10 3.42
N ARG A 32 -13.28 2.38 3.05
CA ARG A 32 -12.57 2.82 1.83
C ARG A 32 -11.36 3.66 2.21
N LEU A 33 -10.22 3.38 1.58
CA LEU A 33 -9.04 4.24 1.67
C LEU A 33 -9.05 5.24 0.52
N ARG A 34 -8.88 6.52 0.81
CA ARG A 34 -8.80 7.58 -0.21
C ARG A 34 -7.46 8.28 -0.13
N ILE A 35 -6.79 8.40 -1.28
CA ILE A 35 -5.55 9.18 -1.39
C ILE A 35 -5.92 10.66 -1.49
N SER A 36 -5.28 11.50 -0.68
CA SER A 36 -5.50 12.94 -0.72
C SER A 36 -4.83 13.57 -1.94
N ALA A 37 -5.13 14.84 -2.23
CA ALA A 37 -4.46 15.55 -3.30
C ALA A 37 -2.93 15.61 -3.11
N ARG A 38 -2.48 15.70 -1.85
CA ARG A 38 -1.07 15.72 -1.45
C ARG A 38 -0.41 14.34 -1.56
N GLY A 39 -1.17 13.28 -1.27
CA GLY A 39 -0.73 11.90 -1.42
C GLY A 39 -0.66 11.39 -2.86
N ARG A 40 -1.18 12.11 -3.87
CA ARG A 40 -1.19 11.65 -5.26
C ARG A 40 0.18 11.29 -5.81
N LEU A 41 1.21 12.06 -5.46
CA LEU A 41 2.59 11.78 -5.90
C LEU A 41 3.13 10.47 -5.30
N LEU A 42 2.58 10.03 -4.17
CA LEU A 42 2.98 8.83 -3.45
C LEU A 42 2.04 7.64 -3.69
N THR A 43 1.12 7.76 -4.67
CA THR A 43 0.14 6.71 -4.99
C THR A 43 0.80 5.35 -5.20
N ARG A 44 1.96 5.32 -5.88
CA ARG A 44 2.70 4.08 -6.09
C ARG A 44 3.20 3.47 -4.78
N GLN A 45 3.72 4.28 -3.86
CA GLN A 45 4.18 3.78 -2.56
C GLN A 45 3.03 3.26 -1.70
N VAL A 46 1.89 3.95 -1.69
CA VAL A 46 0.67 3.51 -1.01
C VAL A 46 0.17 2.18 -1.60
N ALA A 47 0.10 2.07 -2.94
CA ALA A 47 -0.32 0.85 -3.62
C ALA A 47 0.63 -0.34 -3.36
N MET A 48 1.94 -0.09 -3.33
CA MET A 48 2.95 -1.11 -3.05
C MET A 48 2.81 -1.73 -1.66
N ARG A 49 2.25 -1.03 -0.66
CA ARG A 49 1.99 -1.61 0.66
C ARG A 49 0.94 -2.71 0.63
N PHE A 50 0.01 -2.65 -0.32
CA PHE A 50 -0.99 -3.69 -0.55
C PHE A 50 -0.53 -4.77 -1.54
N ASP A 51 0.66 -4.64 -2.13
CA ASP A 51 1.17 -5.59 -3.09
C ASP A 51 1.91 -6.74 -2.38
N ALA A 52 1.19 -7.82 -2.11
CA ALA A 52 1.74 -9.04 -1.53
C ALA A 52 2.81 -9.71 -2.42
N TYR A 53 2.90 -9.36 -3.72
CA TYR A 53 3.91 -9.91 -4.63
C TYR A 53 5.27 -9.22 -4.53
N LEU A 54 5.38 -8.06 -3.88
CA LEU A 54 6.65 -7.35 -3.75
C LEU A 54 7.64 -8.07 -2.83
N GLY A 55 7.15 -8.89 -1.90
CA GLY A 55 7.98 -9.81 -1.10
C GLY A 55 8.61 -10.95 -1.91
N THR A 56 7.96 -11.38 -3.00
CA THR A 56 8.50 -12.39 -3.93
C THR A 56 9.33 -11.76 -5.05
N ALA A 57 9.06 -10.51 -5.42
CA ALA A 57 9.75 -9.77 -6.48
C ALA A 57 11.13 -9.22 -6.08
N GLN A 58 11.60 -9.38 -4.85
CA GLN A 58 13.03 -9.18 -4.55
C GLN A 58 13.94 -10.16 -5.32
N ASN A 59 13.38 -11.23 -5.90
CA ASN A 59 14.06 -12.09 -6.89
C ASN A 59 13.79 -11.72 -8.36
N ALA A 60 12.93 -10.74 -8.63
CA ALA A 60 12.73 -10.23 -9.99
C ALA A 60 13.76 -9.14 -10.27
N ARG A 61 14.97 -9.61 -10.59
CA ARG A 61 16.06 -8.89 -11.23
C ARG A 61 15.51 -7.86 -12.23
N TYR A 62 15.41 -6.59 -11.82
CA TYR A 62 15.24 -5.50 -12.78
C TYR A 62 16.49 -5.49 -13.65
N SER A 63 16.34 -5.91 -14.89
CA SER A 63 17.35 -5.79 -15.94
C SER A 63 17.85 -4.34 -15.93
N ARG A 64 19.12 -4.12 -15.57
CA ARG A 64 19.81 -2.88 -15.91
C ARG A 64 19.78 -2.77 -17.43
N ALA A 65 19.08 -1.78 -17.95
CA ALA A 65 19.39 -1.25 -19.27
C ALA A 65 20.70 -0.45 -19.12
N ILE A 66 21.69 -0.80 -19.95
CA ILE A 66 22.90 -0.03 -20.21
C ILE A 66 22.52 1.16 -21.10
#